data_AF-A0A345NJY5-F1
#
_entry.id   AF-A0A345NJY5-F1
#
_cell.length_a   1.000
_cell.length_b   1.000
_cell.length_c   1.000
_cell.angle_alpha   90.00
_cell.angle_beta   90.00
_cell.angle_gamma   90.00
#
_symmetry.space_group_name_H-M   'P 1'
#
loop_
_entity.id
_entity.type
_entity.pdbx_description
1 polymer ?
#
loop_
_entity_poly.entity_id
_entity_poly.type
_entity_poly.pdbx_seq_one_letter_code
_entity_poly.pdbx_strand_id
1 'polypeptide(L)'
;MWAGLVWWAGQHSTTALVWVLVATVAATLPTFASLSAAGAGATRRNGGPLGKTERCALVVLGCAIPTWLPWVCALVVLGSVATTALRLRSARAELAAP
;
A
#
# COMPACT_ATOMS: atom_id res chain seq x y z
N MET A 1 6.91 -6.38 -8.56
CA MET A 1 6.11 -5.56 -9.48
C MET A 1 6.64 -4.13 -9.61
N TRP A 2 6.82 -3.40 -8.52
CA TRP A 2 7.17 -1.97 -8.57
C TRP A 2 8.53 -1.61 -9.17
N ALA A 3 9.54 -2.49 -9.10
CA ALA A 3 10.87 -2.20 -9.62
C ALA A 3 10.88 -1.86 -11.12
N GLY A 4 10.07 -2.55 -11.92
CA GLY A 4 9.92 -2.26 -13.36
C GLY A 4 9.24 -0.91 -13.62
N LEU A 5 8.25 -0.54 -12.80
CA LEU A 5 7.57 0.76 -12.89
C LEU A 5 8.46 1.92 -12.47
N VAL A 6 9.29 1.74 -11.44
CA VAL A 6 10.28 2.74 -11.02
C VAL A 6 11.29 2.97 -12.12
N TRP A 7 11.81 1.90 -12.73
CA TRP A 7 12.73 2.01 -13.87
C TRP A 7 12.09 2.73 -15.06
N TRP A 8 10.88 2.34 -15.46
CA TRP A 8 10.17 2.98 -16.57
C TRP A 8 9.89 4.46 -16.28
N ALA A 9 9.36 4.78 -15.09
CA ALA A 9 9.04 6.15 -14.71
C ALA A 9 10.29 7.03 -14.64
N GLY A 10 11.41 6.49 -14.15
CA GLY A 10 12.69 7.20 -14.09
C GLY A 10 13.25 7.61 -15.45
N GLN A 11 12.90 6.90 -16.52
CA GLN A 11 13.30 7.26 -17.89
C GLN A 11 12.36 8.27 -18.57
N HIS A 12 11.12 8.40 -18.10
CA HIS A 12 10.09 9.19 -18.81
C HIS A 12 9.70 10.47 -18.08
N SER A 13 9.59 10.46 -16.74
CA SER A 13 9.10 11.61 -15.97
C SER A 13 9.46 11.52 -14.49
N THR A 14 10.10 12.57 -13.97
CA THR A 14 10.37 12.73 -12.52
C THR A 14 9.09 12.74 -11.69
N THR A 15 8.00 13.32 -12.21
CA THR A 15 6.71 13.35 -11.51
C THR A 15 6.10 11.95 -11.39
N ALA A 16 6.14 11.16 -12.46
CA ALA A 16 5.69 9.76 -12.42
C ALA A 16 6.54 8.92 -11.45
N LEU A 17 7.86 9.16 -11.44
CA LEU A 17 8.78 8.49 -10.52
C LEU A 17 8.41 8.77 -9.05
N VAL A 18 8.18 10.03 -8.69
CA VAL A 18 7.77 10.41 -7.32
C VAL A 18 6.47 9.70 -6.92
N TRP A 19 5.46 9.68 -7.79
CA TRP A 19 4.19 9.00 -7.50
C TRP A 19 4.36 7.50 -7.27
N VAL A 20 5.17 6.83 -8.10
CA VAL A 20 5.45 5.40 -7.95
C VAL A 20 6.20 5.15 -6.63
N LEU A 21 7.20 5.97 -6.28
CA LEU A 21 7.94 5.83 -5.02
C LEU A 21 7.01 6.03 -3.81
N VAL A 22 6.18 7.06 -3.81
CA VAL A 22 5.20 7.28 -2.72
C VAL A 22 4.23 6.10 -2.61
N ALA A 23 3.71 5.59 -3.73
CA ALA A 23 2.84 4.42 -3.74
C ALA A 23 3.53 3.15 -3.22
N THR A 24 4.82 2.96 -3.53
CA THR A 24 5.60 1.83 -3.00
C THR A 24 5.74 1.88 -1.49
N VAL A 25 6.08 3.05 -0.94
CA VAL A 25 6.22 3.25 0.51
C VAL A 25 4.86 3.09 1.18
N ALA A 26 3.80 3.66 0.62
CA ALA A 26 2.46 3.51 1.17
C ALA A 26 2.03 2.03 1.21
N ALA A 27 2.32 1.26 0.16
CA ALA A 27 1.96 -0.14 0.07
C ALA A 27 2.65 -1.05 1.11
N THR A 28 3.80 -0.65 1.68
CA THR A 28 4.48 -1.41 2.73
C THR A 28 3.90 -1.17 4.13
N LEU A 29 3.25 -0.01 4.36
CA LEU A 29 2.68 0.37 5.67
C LEU A 29 1.74 -0.68 6.27
N PRO A 30 0.78 -1.29 5.52
CA PRO A 30 -0.13 -2.28 6.10
C PRO A 30 0.56 -3.55 6.56
N THR A 31 1.63 -3.95 5.87
CA THR A 31 2.41 -5.13 6.25
C THR A 31 3.21 -4.83 7.52
N PHE A 32 3.84 -3.64 7.58
CA PHE A 32 4.56 -3.19 8.77
C PHE A 32 3.64 -3.12 9.98
N ALA A 33 2.45 -2.54 9.85
CA ALA A 33 1.46 -2.45 10.93
C ALA A 33 0.97 -3.83 11.42
N SER A 34 0.77 -4.79 10.52
CA SER A 34 0.40 -6.16 10.93
C SER A 34 1.53 -6.89 11.66
N LEU A 35 2.80 -6.63 11.29
CA LEU A 35 3.96 -7.23 11.95
C LEU A 35 4.23 -6.60 13.31
N SER A 36 4.12 -5.27 13.43
CA SER A 36 4.28 -4.58 14.71
C SER A 36 3.18 -4.97 15.69
N ALA A 37 1.93 -5.08 15.24
CA ALA A 37 0.83 -5.57 16.05
C ALA A 37 1.06 -7.02 16.55
N ALA A 38 1.53 -7.92 15.67
CA ALA A 38 1.87 -9.29 16.05
C ALA A 38 3.03 -9.34 17.06
N GLY A 39 4.04 -8.51 16.90
CA GLY A 39 5.15 -8.38 17.86
C GLY A 39 4.72 -7.84 19.23
N ALA A 40 3.64 -7.06 19.28
CA ALA A 40 3.04 -6.57 20.52
C ALA A 40 2.06 -7.57 21.18
N GLY A 41 1.82 -8.75 20.57
CA GLY A 41 0.93 -9.77 21.10
C GLY A 41 -0.50 -9.75 20.56
N ALA A 42 -0.83 -8.83 19.64
CA ALA A 42 -2.14 -8.81 18.98
C ALA A 42 -2.22 -9.84 17.84
N THR A 43 -3.43 -10.25 17.48
CA THR A 43 -3.64 -11.16 16.35
C THR A 43 -3.20 -10.54 15.01
N ARG A 44 -2.50 -11.35 14.19
CA ARG A 44 -2.04 -10.92 12.86
C ARG A 44 -3.21 -10.81 11.89
N ARG A 45 -3.78 -9.61 11.74
CA ARG A 45 -4.82 -9.34 10.74
C ARG A 45 -4.23 -9.07 9.36
N ASN A 46 -4.68 -9.84 8.37
CA ASN A 46 -4.38 -9.66 6.95
C ASN A 46 -5.54 -9.04 6.14
N GLY A 47 -6.65 -8.69 6.80
CA GLY A 47 -7.80 -8.01 6.17
C GLY A 47 -7.60 -6.50 5.99
N GLY A 48 -8.45 -5.88 5.17
CA GLY A 48 -8.45 -4.44 4.90
C GLY A 48 -9.31 -4.07 3.67
N PRO A 49 -9.72 -2.79 3.53
CA PRO A 49 -10.54 -2.31 2.41
C PRO A 49 -9.84 -2.32 1.05
N LEU A 50 -8.50 -2.38 1.02
CA LEU A 50 -7.71 -2.59 -0.19
C LEU A 50 -6.68 -3.68 0.09
N GLY A 51 -7.02 -4.92 -0.26
CA GLY A 51 -6.23 -6.13 -0.11
C GLY A 51 -4.99 -6.15 -1.00
N LYS A 52 -4.12 -7.16 -0.78
CA LYS A 52 -2.89 -7.32 -1.59
C LYS A 52 -3.21 -7.56 -3.06
N THR A 53 -4.25 -8.33 -3.35
CA THR A 53 -4.68 -8.69 -4.70
C THR A 53 -5.15 -7.48 -5.50
N GLU A 54 -5.98 -6.63 -4.90
CA GLU A 54 -6.51 -5.42 -5.53
C GLU A 54 -5.40 -4.41 -5.81
N ARG A 55 -4.47 -4.21 -4.88
CA ARG A 55 -3.30 -3.35 -5.11
C ARG A 55 -2.41 -3.89 -6.24
N CYS A 56 -2.23 -5.20 -6.32
CA CYS A 56 -1.49 -5.82 -7.42
C CYS A 56 -2.22 -5.62 -8.76
N ALA A 57 -3.54 -5.82 -8.80
CA ALA A 57 -4.34 -5.62 -10.01
C ALA A 57 -4.30 -4.16 -10.50
N LEU A 58 -4.40 -3.19 -9.58
CA LEU A 58 -4.28 -1.77 -9.89
C LEU A 58 -2.91 -1.44 -10.50
N VAL A 59 -1.83 -2.01 -9.97
CA VAL A 59 -0.49 -1.80 -10.52
C VAL A 59 -0.32 -2.41 -11.91
N VAL A 60 -0.89 -3.60 -12.15
CA VAL A 60 -0.89 -4.21 -13.49
C VAL A 60 -1.66 -3.34 -14.49
N LEU A 61 -2.81 -2.78 -14.08
CA LEU A 61 -3.57 -1.83 -14.90
C LEU A 61 -2.76 -0.55 -15.19
N GLY A 62 -2.04 -0.02 -14.20
CA GLY A 62 -1.14 1.13 -14.39
C GLY A 62 0.03 0.84 -15.34
N CYS A 63 0.54 -0.39 -15.37
CA CYS A 63 1.53 -0.83 -16.36
C CYS A 63 0.94 -0.94 -17.77
N ALA A 64 -0.29 -1.43 -17.89
CA ALA A 64 -0.95 -1.60 -19.19
C ALA A 64 -1.35 -0.27 -19.83
N ILE A 65 -1.73 0.72 -19.02
CA ILE A 65 -2.19 2.04 -19.46
C ILE A 65 -1.42 3.13 -18.70
N PRO A 66 -0.27 3.60 -19.24
CA PRO A 66 0.60 4.55 -18.54
C PRO A 66 -0.07 5.89 -18.19
N THR A 67 -1.08 6.31 -18.96
CA THR A 67 -1.86 7.53 -18.71
C THR A 67 -2.66 7.47 -17.40
N TRP A 68 -2.96 6.27 -16.89
CA TRP A 68 -3.70 6.07 -15.64
C TRP A 68 -2.80 5.98 -14.41
N LEU A 69 -1.48 5.99 -14.61
CA LEU A 69 -0.50 5.78 -13.54
C LEU A 69 -0.68 6.72 -12.33
N PRO A 70 -0.96 8.03 -12.49
CA PRO A 70 -1.17 8.92 -11.34
C PRO A 70 -2.40 8.51 -10.51
N TRP A 71 -3.50 8.17 -11.18
CA TRP A 71 -4.75 7.75 -10.54
C TRP A 71 -4.59 6.42 -9.82
N VAL A 72 -3.93 5.45 -10.45
CA VAL A 72 -3.58 4.17 -9.85
C VAL A 72 -2.72 4.37 -8.60
N CYS A 73 -1.69 5.21 -8.67
CA CYS A 73 -0.84 5.52 -7.52
C CYS A 73 -1.64 6.15 -6.39
N ALA A 74 -2.51 7.12 -6.68
CA ALA A 74 -3.37 7.75 -5.68
C ALA A 74 -4.29 6.73 -4.98
N LEU A 75 -4.93 5.82 -5.72
CA LEU A 75 -5.77 4.76 -5.17
C LEU A 75 -4.98 3.81 -4.27
N VAL A 76 -3.79 3.39 -4.71
CA VAL A 76 -2.91 2.54 -3.91
C VAL A 76 -2.48 3.23 -2.61
N VAL A 77 -2.13 4.52 -2.67
CA VAL A 77 -1.75 5.31 -1.49
C VAL A 77 -2.92 5.40 -0.52
N LEU A 78 -4.08 5.90 -0.96
CA LEU A 78 -5.26 6.07 -0.11
C LEU A 78 -5.73 4.74 0.50
N GLY A 79 -5.80 3.68 -0.31
CA GLY A 79 -6.19 2.36 0.16
C GLY A 79 -5.22 1.75 1.15
N SER A 80 -3.92 1.96 0.95
CA SER A 80 -2.90 1.46 1.87
C SER A 80 -2.92 2.21 3.19
N VAL A 81 -3.07 3.54 3.18
CA VAL A 81 -3.21 4.36 4.39
C VAL A 81 -4.47 3.96 5.16
N ALA A 82 -5.63 3.87 4.49
CA ALA A 82 -6.89 3.47 5.12
C ALA A 82 -6.78 2.07 5.75
N THR A 83 -6.20 1.11 5.03
CA THR A 83 -5.98 -0.24 5.56
C THR A 83 -5.05 -0.23 6.78
N THR A 84 -3.99 0.57 6.75
CA THR A 84 -3.04 0.70 7.86
C THR A 84 -3.74 1.24 9.10
N ALA A 85 -4.50 2.32 8.95
CA ALA A 85 -5.23 2.96 10.05
C ALA A 85 -6.23 1.99 10.70
N LEU A 86 -6.99 1.24 9.90
CA LEU A 86 -7.93 0.25 10.41
C LEU A 86 -7.24 -0.90 11.15
N ARG A 87 -6.12 -1.41 10.62
CA ARG A 87 -5.31 -2.44 11.29
C ARG A 87 -4.78 -1.95 12.63
N LEU A 88 -4.17 -0.77 12.66
CA LEU A 88 -3.65 -0.16 13.89
C LEU A 88 -4.76 0.10 14.91
N ARG A 89 -5.93 0.62 14.48
CA ARG A 89 -7.07 0.84 15.37
C ARG A 89 -7.56 -0.46 15.99
N SER A 90 -7.69 -1.52 15.19
CA SER A 90 -8.10 -2.84 15.68
C SER A 90 -7.10 -3.45 16.64
N ALA A 91 -5.80 -3.37 16.33
CA ALA A 91 -4.74 -3.88 17.19
C ALA A 91 -4.67 -3.11 18.52
N ARG A 92 -4.81 -1.78 18.48
CA ARG A 92 -4.86 -0.96 19.70
C ARG A 92 -6.06 -1.30 20.57
N ALA A 93 -7.23 -1.55 19.98
CA ALA A 93 -8.41 -1.94 20.73
C ALA A 93 -8.24 -3.31 21.40
N GLU A 94 -7.60 -4.26 20.71
CA GLU A 94 -7.31 -5.60 21.24
C GLU A 94 -6.27 -5.57 22.36
N LEU A 95 -5.21 -4.77 22.22
CA LEU A 95 -4.17 -4.62 23.25
C LEU A 95 -4.65 -3.81 24.47
N ALA A 96 -5.69 -2.99 24.31
CA ALA A 96 -6.29 -2.21 25.39
C ALA A 96 -7.45 -2.96 26.10
N ALA A 97 -7.88 -4.10 25.56
CA ALA A 97 -8.87 -4.94 26.22
C ALA A 97 -8.19 -5.66 27.42
N PRO A 98 -8.76 -5.56 28.63
CA PRO A 98 -8.21 -6.15 29.85
C PRO A 98 -8.27 -7.68 29.87
#